data_AF-D2QZ44-F1
#
_entry.id   AF-D2QZ44-F1
#
_cell.length_a   1.000
_cell.length_b   1.000
_cell.length_c   1.000
_cell.angle_alpha   90.00
_cell.angle_beta   90.00
_cell.angle_gamma   90.00
#
_symmetry.space_group_name_H-M   'P 1'
#
loop_
_entity.id
_entity.type
_entity.pdbx_description
1 polymer ?
#
loop_
_entity_poly.entity_id
_entity_poly.type
_entity_poly.pdbx_seq_one_letter_code
_entity_poly.pdbx_strand_id
1 'polypeptide(L)'
;MKPKFLLTCTCGTEIPVEKSQAGQTIDCPCGKKVEVPSIRGIEKLPQLTATTASDIPEHSTSKPAWNPVRGLLFTGGLIAAAISGVMLFLTLRDLNMIVTSGATVDRTEEVIEFVNQDIEKISLDDTWKTWLDLRDRGLGQVVTPDWTMAQDISELLRQRAIISGIVLVLGSICCIGSLVVPAGKKLA
;
A
#
# COMPACT_ATOMS: atom_id res chain seq x y z
N MET A 1 -22.58 -6.39 29.78
CA MET A 1 -23.74 -7.22 29.42
C MET A 1 -24.97 -6.55 29.98
N LYS A 2 -26.02 -6.32 29.17
CA LYS A 2 -27.28 -5.74 29.67
C LYS A 2 -28.18 -6.89 30.16
N PRO A 3 -28.84 -6.76 31.33
CA PRO A 3 -29.72 -7.81 31.84
C PRO A 3 -30.93 -7.99 30.91
N LYS A 4 -31.19 -9.24 30.51
CA LYS A 4 -32.38 -9.64 29.74
C LYS A 4 -33.46 -10.13 30.71
N PHE A 5 -34.70 -9.71 30.46
CA PHE A 5 -35.88 -10.06 31.25
C PHE A 5 -36.81 -10.93 30.41
N LEU A 6 -37.56 -11.85 31.02
CA LEU A 6 -38.52 -12.68 30.27
C LEU A 6 -39.93 -12.12 30.39
N LEU A 7 -40.54 -11.84 29.25
CA LEU A 7 -41.95 -11.49 29.14
C LEU A 7 -42.73 -12.72 28.65
N THR A 8 -43.68 -13.20 29.45
CA THR A 8 -44.59 -14.28 29.04
C THR A 8 -45.69 -13.72 28.14
N CYS A 9 -45.75 -14.21 26.91
CA CYS A 9 -46.86 -13.91 26.00
C CYS A 9 -48.11 -14.71 26.39
N THR A 10 -49.29 -14.25 25.96
CA THR A 10 -50.58 -14.97 26.10
C THR A 10 -50.59 -16.38 25.50
N CYS A 11 -49.65 -16.70 24.61
CA CYS A 11 -49.45 -18.03 24.05
C CYS A 11 -48.57 -18.95 24.93
N GLY A 12 -48.09 -18.48 26.09
CA GLY A 12 -47.20 -19.20 26.98
C GLY A 12 -45.72 -19.15 26.58
N THR A 13 -45.36 -18.48 25.48
CA THR A 13 -43.97 -18.34 25.03
C THR A 13 -43.26 -17.22 25.80
N GLU A 14 -42.05 -17.50 26.29
CA GLU A 14 -41.20 -16.53 26.95
C GLU A 14 -40.36 -15.75 25.93
N ILE A 15 -40.45 -14.42 25.97
CA ILE A 15 -39.74 -13.53 25.05
C ILE A 15 -38.69 -12.75 25.84
N PRO A 16 -37.39 -12.84 25.46
CA PRO A 16 -36.34 -12.05 26.10
C PRO A 16 -36.47 -10.58 25.67
N VAL A 17 -36.66 -9.70 26.63
CA VAL A 17 -36.77 -8.25 26.45
C VAL A 17 -35.69 -7.51 27.23
N GLU A 18 -35.21 -6.40 26.67
CA GLU A 18 -34.27 -5.50 27.34
C GLU A 18 -35.00 -4.29 27.94
N LYS A 19 -34.43 -3.67 28.99
CA LYS A 19 -35.00 -2.42 29.55
C LYS A 19 -35.18 -1.31 28.52
N SER A 20 -34.37 -1.27 27.46
CA SER A 20 -34.48 -0.30 26.37
C SER A 20 -35.69 -0.51 25.45
N GLN A 21 -36.36 -1.66 25.54
CA GLN A 21 -37.57 -1.98 24.77
C GLN A 21 -38.85 -1.67 25.57
N ALA A 22 -38.74 -1.04 26.73
CA ALA A 22 -39.90 -0.67 27.55
C ALA A 22 -40.88 0.24 26.79
N GLY A 23 -42.17 -0.10 26.82
CA GLY A 23 -43.21 0.65 26.11
C GLY A 23 -43.21 0.47 24.60
N GLN A 24 -42.41 -0.45 24.05
CA GLN A 24 -42.47 -0.83 22.64
C GLN A 24 -43.42 -2.01 22.43
N THR A 25 -44.01 -2.11 21.24
CA THR A 25 -44.75 -3.30 20.81
C THR A 25 -43.80 -4.23 20.07
N ILE A 26 -43.63 -5.46 20.55
CA ILE A 26 -42.81 -6.49 19.91
C ILE A 26 -43.69 -7.59 19.33
N ASP A 27 -43.24 -8.17 18.22
CA ASP A 27 -43.92 -9.31 17.61
C ASP A 27 -43.51 -10.60 18.33
N CYS A 28 -44.52 -11.33 18.83
CA CYS A 28 -44.35 -12.67 19.36
C CYS A 28 -44.13 -13.68 18.22
N PRO A 29 -43.35 -14.76 18.42
CA PRO A 29 -43.25 -15.88 17.47
C PRO A 29 -44.60 -16.51 17.10
N CYS A 30 -45.60 -16.32 17.94
CA CYS A 30 -47.00 -16.69 17.73
C CYS A 30 -47.77 -15.77 16.76
N GLY A 31 -47.12 -14.75 16.19
CA GLY A 31 -47.71 -13.78 15.26
C GLY A 31 -48.55 -12.68 15.91
N LYS A 32 -48.62 -12.63 17.26
CA LYS A 32 -49.34 -11.59 18.00
C LYS A 32 -48.41 -10.45 18.41
N LYS A 33 -48.93 -9.23 18.39
CA LYS A 33 -48.24 -8.05 18.93
C LYS A 33 -48.41 -7.99 20.44
N VAL A 34 -47.29 -7.94 21.17
CA VAL A 34 -47.26 -7.87 22.63
C VAL A 34 -46.65 -6.53 23.03
N GLU A 35 -47.37 -5.79 23.86
CA GLU A 35 -46.85 -4.54 24.41
C GLU A 35 -45.91 -4.86 25.57
N VAL A 36 -44.67 -4.36 25.48
CA VAL A 36 -43.69 -4.50 26.54
C VAL A 36 -44.08 -3.55 27.68
N PRO A 37 -44.25 -4.05 28.92
CA PRO A 37 -44.58 -3.21 30.06
C PRO A 37 -43.62 -2.03 30.23
N SER A 38 -44.09 -0.97 30.89
CA SER A 38 -43.22 0.16 31.26
C SER A 38 -41.98 -0.31 32.04
N ILE A 39 -40.95 0.54 32.15
CA ILE A 39 -39.69 0.21 32.83
C ILE A 39 -39.92 -0.38 34.23
N ARG A 40 -40.89 0.15 34.99
CA ARG A 40 -41.28 -0.36 36.32
C ARG A 40 -41.93 -1.75 36.28
N GLY A 41 -42.58 -2.10 35.18
CA GLY A 41 -43.15 -3.42 34.94
C GLY A 41 -42.09 -4.46 34.57
N ILE A 42 -41.08 -4.07 33.78
CA ILE A 42 -39.95 -4.96 33.41
C ILE A 42 -39.14 -5.36 34.64
N GLU A 43 -38.97 -4.46 35.61
CA GLU A 43 -38.23 -4.76 36.84
C GLU A 43 -38.92 -5.82 37.73
N LYS A 44 -40.21 -6.09 37.50
CA LYS A 44 -40.96 -7.15 38.19
C LYS A 44 -40.91 -8.50 37.45
N LEU A 45 -40.35 -8.55 36.24
CA LEU A 45 -40.24 -9.78 35.47
C LEU A 45 -39.05 -10.62 35.94
N PRO A 46 -39.12 -11.96 35.79
CA PRO A 46 -37.99 -12.84 36.06
C PRO A 46 -36.78 -12.41 35.22
N GLN A 47 -35.66 -12.11 35.89
CA GLN A 47 -34.38 -11.86 35.24
C GLN A 47 -33.80 -13.17 34.74
N LEU A 48 -33.26 -13.19 33.52
CA LEU A 48 -32.38 -14.27 33.09
C LEU A 48 -31.11 -14.19 33.94
N THR A 49 -31.02 -15.02 34.98
CA THR A 49 -29.75 -15.25 35.66
C THR A 49 -28.85 -16.02 34.71
N ALA A 50 -27.54 -15.73 34.75
CA ALA A 50 -26.53 -16.24 33.82
C ALA A 50 -26.49 -17.77 33.69
N THR A 51 -27.14 -18.51 34.60
CA THR A 51 -27.23 -19.97 34.61
C THR A 51 -28.17 -20.51 33.51
N THR A 52 -29.22 -19.78 33.11
CA THR A 52 -30.22 -20.26 32.13
C THR A 52 -29.97 -19.75 30.71
N ALA A 53 -28.91 -18.96 30.51
CA ALA A 53 -28.54 -18.40 29.21
C ALA A 53 -27.81 -19.40 28.28
N SER A 54 -27.51 -20.61 28.76
CA SER A 54 -26.76 -21.63 27.98
C SER A 54 -27.64 -22.44 27.01
N ASP A 55 -28.97 -22.43 27.16
CA ASP A 55 -29.87 -23.32 26.38
C ASP A 55 -30.72 -22.60 25.32
N ILE A 56 -30.56 -21.29 25.16
CA ILE A 56 -31.19 -20.56 24.05
C ILE A 56 -30.17 -20.55 22.90
N PRO A 57 -30.51 -21.04 21.69
CA PRO A 57 -29.63 -20.94 20.54
C PRO A 57 -29.45 -19.46 20.21
N GLU A 58 -28.39 -18.87 20.75
CA GLU A 58 -27.85 -17.61 20.24
C GLU A 58 -27.63 -17.84 18.75
N HIS A 59 -28.28 -17.02 17.93
CA HIS A 59 -27.80 -16.75 16.58
C HIS A 59 -26.36 -16.26 16.72
N SER A 60 -25.44 -17.22 16.76
CA SER A 60 -24.02 -17.00 16.86
C SER A 60 -23.64 -16.32 15.55
N THR A 61 -23.56 -15.00 15.63
CA THR A 61 -22.71 -14.23 14.72
C THR A 61 -21.29 -14.63 15.07
N SER A 62 -20.91 -15.84 14.64
CA SER A 62 -19.54 -16.30 14.64
C SER A 62 -18.73 -15.21 13.97
N LYS A 63 -18.03 -14.40 14.77
CA LYS A 63 -17.10 -13.40 14.24
C LYS A 63 -16.21 -14.15 13.25
N PRO A 64 -16.18 -13.73 11.97
CA PRO A 64 -15.43 -14.46 10.95
C PRO A 64 -14.00 -14.63 11.45
N ALA A 65 -13.57 -15.88 11.57
CA ALA A 65 -12.25 -16.19 12.06
C ALA A 65 -11.24 -15.69 11.03
N TRP A 66 -10.36 -14.79 11.46
CA TRP A 66 -9.36 -14.18 10.60
C TRP A 66 -8.40 -15.25 10.10
N ASN A 67 -8.25 -15.37 8.78
CA ASN A 67 -7.30 -16.31 8.18
C ASN A 67 -5.88 -15.69 8.25
N PRO A 68 -4.94 -16.26 9.03
CA PRO A 68 -3.60 -15.69 9.17
C PRO A 68 -2.84 -15.62 7.84
N VAL A 69 -3.08 -16.57 6.92
CA VAL A 69 -2.47 -16.56 5.58
C VAL A 69 -2.97 -15.37 4.76
N ARG A 70 -4.25 -15.03 4.88
CA ARG A 70 -4.85 -13.85 4.22
C ARG A 70 -4.23 -12.56 4.75
N GLY A 71 -4.05 -12.45 6.07
CA GLY A 71 -3.38 -11.32 6.70
C GLY A 71 -1.96 -11.15 6.20
N LEU A 72 -1.19 -12.24 6.16
CA LEU A 72 0.22 -12.22 5.73
C LEU A 72 0.39 -11.86 4.25
N LEU A 73 -0.43 -12.44 3.36
CA LEU A 73 -0.39 -12.12 1.92
C LEU A 73 -0.74 -10.66 1.65
N PHE A 74 -1.76 -10.14 2.34
CA PHE A 74 -2.17 -8.76 2.18
C PHE A 74 -1.10 -7.78 2.70
N THR A 75 -0.61 -7.96 3.92
CA THR A 75 0.40 -7.05 4.49
C THR A 75 1.73 -7.14 3.76
N GLY A 76 2.19 -8.35 3.42
CA GLY A 76 3.41 -8.56 2.66
C GLY A 76 3.33 -7.96 1.26
N GLY A 77 2.22 -8.20 0.55
CA GLY A 77 1.98 -7.61 -0.77
C GLY A 77 1.91 -6.08 -0.71
N LEU A 78 1.26 -5.52 0.31
CA LEU A 78 1.10 -4.08 0.47
C LEU A 78 2.42 -3.37 0.75
N ILE A 79 3.26 -3.92 1.64
CA ILE A 79 4.58 -3.38 1.94
C ILE A 79 5.48 -3.46 0.71
N ALA A 80 5.50 -4.61 0.02
CA ALA A 80 6.27 -4.78 -1.20
C ALA A 80 5.84 -3.78 -2.29
N ALA A 81 4.53 -3.61 -2.49
CA ALA A 81 3.97 -2.65 -3.44
C ALA A 81 4.29 -1.19 -3.05
N ALA A 82 4.19 -0.83 -1.77
CA ALA A 82 4.51 0.53 -1.32
C ALA A 82 5.99 0.87 -1.53
N ILE A 83 6.91 -0.02 -1.11
CA ILE A 83 8.35 0.20 -1.24
C ILE A 83 8.75 0.25 -2.72
N SER A 84 8.28 -0.69 -3.53
CA SER A 84 8.58 -0.72 -4.96
C SER A 84 7.97 0.47 -5.71
N GLY A 85 6.78 0.94 -5.32
CA GLY A 85 6.17 2.14 -5.88
C GLY A 85 6.99 3.40 -5.61
N VAL A 86 7.49 3.57 -4.37
CA VAL A 86 8.38 4.69 -4.03
C VAL A 86 9.71 4.60 -4.79
N MET A 87 10.33 3.41 -4.82
CA MET A 87 11.57 3.18 -5.58
C MET A 87 11.38 3.47 -7.09
N LEU A 88 10.29 2.97 -7.67
CA LEU A 88 9.95 3.25 -9.07
C LEU A 88 9.79 4.75 -9.31
N PHE A 89 9.06 5.46 -8.45
CA PHE A 89 8.89 6.91 -8.57
C PHE A 89 10.23 7.66 -8.54
N LEU A 90 11.11 7.35 -7.58
CA LEU A 90 12.42 7.99 -7.49
C LEU A 90 13.29 7.69 -8.71
N THR A 91 13.33 6.44 -9.18
CA THR A 91 14.10 6.08 -10.38
C THR A 91 13.59 6.75 -11.65
N LEU A 92 12.26 6.86 -11.83
CA LEU A 92 11.67 7.57 -12.96
C LEU A 92 11.95 9.08 -12.91
N ARG A 93 11.93 9.68 -11.72
CA ARG A 93 12.30 11.08 -11.52
C ARG A 93 13.75 11.33 -11.92
N ASP A 94 14.68 10.49 -11.45
CA ASP A 94 16.10 10.64 -11.72
C ASP A 94 16.41 10.41 -13.21
N LEU A 95 15.77 9.42 -13.85
CA LEU A 95 15.83 9.22 -15.30
C LEU A 95 15.34 10.45 -16.06
N ASN A 96 14.19 11.00 -15.67
CA ASN A 96 13.64 12.19 -16.31
C ASN A 96 14.59 13.38 -16.19
N MET A 97 15.25 13.56 -15.05
CA MET A 97 16.26 14.62 -14.86
C MET A 97 17.46 14.44 -15.79
N ILE A 98 17.98 13.21 -15.93
CA ILE A 98 19.14 12.91 -16.80
C ILE A 98 18.78 13.14 -18.28
N VAL A 99 17.60 12.71 -18.70
CA VAL A 99 17.14 12.89 -20.08
C VAL A 99 16.88 14.36 -20.39
N THR A 100 16.21 15.10 -19.50
CA THR A 100 15.87 16.51 -19.74
C THR A 100 17.07 17.45 -19.64
N SER A 101 18.11 17.10 -18.87
CA SER A 101 19.36 17.87 -18.84
C SER A 101 20.20 17.73 -20.12
N GLY A 102 19.88 16.77 -20.99
CA GLY A 102 20.67 16.47 -22.18
C GLY A 102 22.04 15.89 -21.86
N ALA A 103 22.24 15.37 -20.63
CA ALA A 103 23.51 14.84 -20.17
C ALA A 103 23.97 13.61 -20.96
N THR A 104 23.04 12.88 -21.60
CA THR A 104 23.34 11.69 -22.40
C THR A 104 23.64 11.99 -23.87
N VAL A 105 23.53 13.26 -24.29
CA VAL A 105 23.76 13.67 -25.67
C VAL A 105 25.25 13.79 -25.93
N ASP A 106 25.74 13.09 -26.95
CA ASP A 106 27.10 13.25 -27.43
C ASP A 106 27.24 14.62 -28.12
N ARG A 107 28.06 15.49 -27.53
CA ARG A 107 28.38 16.83 -28.06
C ARG A 107 29.81 16.92 -28.59
N THR A 108 30.44 15.78 -28.88
CA THR A 108 31.83 15.73 -29.33
C THR A 108 32.03 16.58 -30.58
N GLU A 109 31.11 16.54 -31.55
CA GLU A 109 31.20 17.34 -32.77
C GLU A 109 31.12 18.85 -32.49
N GLU A 110 30.17 19.28 -31.65
CA GLU A 110 30.02 20.69 -31.27
C GLU A 110 31.27 21.22 -30.56
N VAL A 111 31.87 20.39 -29.69
CA VAL A 111 33.12 20.73 -28.98
C VAL A 111 34.29 20.78 -29.96
N ILE A 112 34.40 19.83 -30.89
CA ILE A 112 35.46 19.82 -31.91
C ILE A 112 35.36 21.06 -32.80
N GLU A 113 34.17 21.41 -33.28
CA GLU A 113 33.96 22.59 -34.11
C GLU A 113 34.31 23.87 -33.33
N PHE A 114 33.85 23.99 -32.09
CA PHE A 114 34.17 25.11 -31.22
C PHE A 114 35.69 25.26 -31.00
N VAL A 115 36.39 24.15 -30.71
CA VAL A 115 37.84 24.16 -30.49
C VAL A 115 38.60 24.47 -31.80
N ASN A 116 38.17 23.94 -32.94
CA ASN A 116 38.79 24.20 -34.23
C ASN A 116 38.73 25.70 -34.59
N GLN A 117 37.61 26.36 -34.29
CA GLN A 117 37.49 27.81 -34.51
C GLN A 117 38.48 28.63 -33.69
N ASP A 118 38.91 28.14 -32.53
CA ASP A 118 39.92 28.81 -31.71
C ASP A 118 41.35 28.46 -32.18
N ILE A 119 41.57 27.23 -32.62
CA ILE A 119 42.84 26.79 -33.22
C ILE A 119 43.15 27.60 -34.49
N GLU A 120 42.17 27.86 -35.35
CA GLU A 120 42.38 28.64 -36.58
C GLU A 120 42.82 30.09 -36.31
N LYS A 121 42.54 30.62 -35.12
CA LYS A 121 42.87 32.00 -34.73
C LYS A 121 44.21 32.10 -34.01
N ILE A 122 44.82 30.99 -33.60
CA ILE A 122 46.07 31.03 -32.84
C ILE A 122 47.26 31.36 -33.77
N SER A 123 48.14 32.24 -33.30
CA SER A 123 49.35 32.58 -34.06
C SER A 123 50.35 31.42 -34.07
N LEU A 124 51.27 31.40 -35.04
CA LEU A 124 52.32 30.38 -35.10
C LEU A 124 53.22 30.41 -33.86
N ASP A 125 53.59 31.62 -33.39
CA ASP A 125 54.42 31.80 -32.20
C ASP A 125 53.72 31.28 -30.93
N ASP A 126 52.42 31.55 -30.78
CA ASP A 126 51.66 31.08 -29.63
C ASP A 126 51.39 29.58 -29.69
N THR A 127 51.19 29.03 -30.89
CA THR A 127 51.11 27.57 -31.10
C THR A 127 52.39 26.88 -30.64
N TRP A 128 53.56 27.46 -30.99
CA TRP A 128 54.86 26.92 -30.57
C TRP A 128 55.05 26.95 -29.06
N LYS A 129 54.67 28.06 -28.40
CA LYS A 129 54.71 28.16 -26.93
C LYS A 129 53.76 27.15 -26.27
N THR A 130 52.54 27.01 -26.78
CA THR A 130 51.56 26.03 -26.28
C THR A 130 52.09 24.60 -26.43
N TRP A 131 52.75 24.28 -27.55
CA TRP A 131 53.39 22.96 -27.73
C TRP A 131 54.52 22.71 -26.73
N LEU A 132 55.39 23.71 -26.49
CA LEU A 132 56.45 23.59 -25.48
C LEU A 132 55.86 23.37 -24.08
N ASP A 133 54.80 24.09 -23.73
CA ASP A 133 54.10 23.91 -22.44
C ASP A 133 53.49 22.51 -22.32
N LEU A 134 52.82 22.03 -23.36
CA LEU A 134 52.26 20.67 -23.44
C LEU A 134 53.34 19.58 -23.37
N ARG A 135 54.49 19.78 -24.00
CA ARG A 135 55.62 18.84 -23.93
C ARG A 135 56.18 18.75 -22.51
N ASP A 136 56.31 19.90 -21.84
CA ASP A 136 56.95 19.98 -20.53
C ASP A 136 55.98 19.55 -19.40
N ARG A 137 54.67 19.83 -19.54
CA ARG A 137 53.63 19.45 -18.54
C ARG A 137 52.90 18.13 -18.85
N GLY A 138 52.95 17.66 -20.09
CA GLY A 138 52.16 16.55 -20.59
C GLY A 138 50.70 16.90 -20.93
N LEU A 139 49.98 15.94 -21.51
CA LEU A 139 48.58 16.08 -21.95
C LEU A 139 47.55 16.01 -20.81
N GLY A 140 47.99 15.96 -19.55
CA GLY A 140 47.12 15.75 -18.41
C GLY A 140 46.54 14.34 -18.34
N GLN A 141 45.47 14.17 -17.57
CA GLN A 141 44.77 12.89 -17.42
C GLN A 141 43.68 12.76 -18.49
N VAL A 142 43.55 11.56 -19.06
CA VAL A 142 42.44 11.24 -19.95
C VAL A 142 41.17 11.17 -19.09
N VAL A 143 40.24 12.09 -19.33
CA VAL A 143 38.93 12.12 -18.67
C VAL A 143 37.91 11.48 -19.62
N THR A 144 37.10 10.55 -19.11
CA THR A 144 35.99 10.00 -19.87
C THR A 144 34.89 11.05 -20.04
N PRO A 145 34.30 11.23 -21.23
CA PRO A 145 33.26 12.22 -21.44
C PRO A 145 32.05 12.02 -20.52
N ASP A 146 31.51 13.11 -19.98
CA ASP A 146 30.38 13.06 -19.03
C ASP A 146 29.16 12.31 -19.59
N TRP A 147 28.93 12.40 -20.90
CA TRP A 147 27.81 11.73 -21.55
C TRP A 147 27.92 10.21 -21.54
N THR A 148 29.14 9.66 -21.54
CA THR A 148 29.36 8.20 -21.43
C THR A 148 28.95 7.71 -20.05
N MET A 149 29.36 8.41 -18.99
CA MET A 149 28.94 8.12 -17.63
C MET A 149 27.43 8.26 -17.46
N ALA A 150 26.82 9.30 -18.04
CA ALA A 150 25.39 9.52 -17.97
C ALA A 150 24.60 8.41 -18.68
N GLN A 151 25.10 7.89 -19.81
CA GLN A 151 24.50 6.77 -20.52
C GLN A 151 24.54 5.50 -19.67
N ASP A 152 25.68 5.16 -19.07
CA ASP A 152 25.82 3.98 -18.20
C ASP A 152 24.88 4.05 -16.99
N ILE A 153 24.79 5.21 -16.34
CA ILE A 153 23.89 5.44 -15.22
C ILE A 153 22.42 5.30 -15.67
N SER A 154 22.07 5.81 -16.85
CA SER A 154 20.69 5.72 -17.36
C SER A 154 20.25 4.27 -17.60
N GLU A 155 21.14 3.40 -18.08
CA GLU A 155 20.85 1.99 -18.30
C GLU A 155 20.63 1.26 -16.97
N LEU A 156 21.46 1.53 -15.96
CA LEU A 156 21.29 0.99 -14.61
C LEU A 156 19.96 1.42 -13.98
N LEU A 157 19.60 2.70 -14.11
CA LEU A 157 18.32 3.21 -13.60
C LEU A 157 17.13 2.59 -14.33
N ARG A 158 17.26 2.34 -15.64
CA ARG A 158 16.23 1.67 -16.44
C ARG A 158 15.99 0.23 -15.96
N GLN A 159 17.05 -0.53 -15.71
CA GLN A 159 16.94 -1.88 -15.15
C GLN A 159 16.29 -1.87 -13.76
N ARG A 160 16.68 -0.93 -12.90
CA ARG A 160 16.06 -0.75 -11.56
C ARG A 160 14.58 -0.40 -11.65
N ALA A 161 14.18 0.46 -12.59
CA ALA A 161 12.78 0.79 -12.82
C ALA A 161 11.97 -0.43 -13.28
N ILE A 162 12.52 -1.26 -14.19
CA ILE A 162 11.87 -2.51 -14.63
C ILE A 162 11.67 -3.46 -13.46
N ILE A 163 12.71 -3.73 -12.67
CA ILE A 163 12.63 -4.62 -11.51
C ILE A 163 11.60 -4.10 -10.50
N SER A 164 11.64 -2.80 -10.19
CA SER A 164 10.68 -2.16 -9.27
C SER A 164 9.25 -2.27 -9.79
N GLY A 165 9.04 -2.08 -11.10
CA GLY A 165 7.74 -2.25 -11.75
C GLY A 165 7.21 -3.69 -11.64
N ILE A 166 8.07 -4.70 -11.84
CA ILE A 166 7.69 -6.12 -11.68
C ILE A 166 7.27 -6.41 -10.24
N VAL A 167 8.05 -5.97 -9.26
CA VAL A 167 7.75 -6.18 -7.83
C VAL A 167 6.44 -5.49 -7.44
N LEU A 168 6.20 -4.28 -7.95
CA LEU A 168 4.97 -3.53 -7.72
C LEU A 168 3.74 -4.29 -8.24
N VAL A 169 3.82 -4.83 -9.46
CA VAL A 169 2.74 -5.61 -10.06
C VAL A 169 2.48 -6.88 -9.26
N LEU A 170 3.52 -7.64 -8.91
CA LEU A 170 3.39 -8.87 -8.13
C LEU A 170 2.82 -8.59 -6.72
N GLY A 171 3.31 -7.54 -6.04
CA GLY A 171 2.78 -7.12 -4.75
C GLY A 171 1.30 -6.74 -4.82
N SER A 172 0.91 -6.01 -5.87
CA SER A 172 -0.48 -5.64 -6.13
C SER A 172 -1.37 -6.86 -6.39
N ILE A 173 -0.88 -7.84 -7.16
CA ILE A 173 -1.58 -9.10 -7.41
C ILE A 173 -1.78 -9.87 -6.10
N CYS A 174 -0.78 -9.93 -5.21
CA CYS A 174 -0.93 -10.57 -3.90
C CYS A 174 -1.99 -9.88 -3.02
N CYS A 175 -2.03 -8.54 -3.02
CA CYS A 175 -3.06 -7.78 -2.31
C CYS A 175 -4.46 -8.10 -2.83
N ILE A 176 -4.66 -8.06 -4.15
CA ILE A 176 -5.96 -8.33 -4.77
C ILE A 176 -6.35 -9.80 -4.56
N GLY A 177 -5.41 -10.73 -4.75
CA GLY A 177 -5.61 -12.16 -4.55
C GLY A 177 -6.02 -12.51 -3.12
N SER A 178 -5.54 -11.77 -2.12
CA SER A 178 -5.94 -11.95 -0.72
C SER A 178 -7.44 -11.68 -0.48
N LEU A 179 -8.12 -10.95 -1.37
CA LEU A 179 -9.56 -10.73 -1.30
C LEU A 179 -10.37 -11.97 -1.70
N VAL A 180 -9.79 -12.83 -2.53
CA VAL A 180 -10.42 -14.06 -3.06
C VAL A 180 -10.20 -15.25 -2.12
N VAL A 181 -9.18 -15.20 -1.25
CA VAL A 181 -8.89 -16.27 -0.29
C VAL A 181 -10.02 -16.41 0.75
N PRO A 182 -10.69 -17.57 0.84
CA PRO A 182 -11.81 -17.75 1.76
C PRO A 182 -11.38 -17.60 3.23
N ALA A 183 -12.31 -17.08 4.05
CA ALA A 183 -12.12 -16.98 5.49
C ALA A 183 -11.91 -18.38 6.09
N GLY A 184 -10.92 -18.53 6.96
CA GLY A 184 -10.55 -19.81 7.52
C GLY A 184 -11.68 -20.37 8.38
N LYS A 185 -11.99 -21.65 8.24
CA LYS A 185 -12.86 -22.35 9.19
C LYS A 185 -12.10 -22.48 10.51
N LYS A 186 -12.72 -22.12 11.64
CA LYS A 186 -12.21 -22.54 12.96
C LYS A 186 -12.17 -24.05 12.97
N LEU A 187 -10.98 -24.63 13.07
CA LEU A 187 -10.83 -26.02 13.50
C LEU A 187 -11.26 -26.02 14.98
N ALA A 188 -12.40 -26.67 15.24
CA ALA A 188 -12.96 -26.90 16.56
C ALA A 188 -12.11 -27.93 17.31
#